data_AF-A0A958GET9-F1
#
_entry.id   AF-A0A958GET9-F1
#
_cell.length_a   1.000
_cell.length_b   1.000
_cell.length_c   1.000
_cell.angle_alpha   90.00
_cell.angle_beta   90.00
_cell.angle_gamma   90.00
#
_symmetry.space_group_name_H-M   'P 1'
#
loop_
_entity.id
_entity.type
_entity.pdbx_description
1 polymer ?
#
loop_
_entity_poly.entity_id
_entity_poly.type
_entity_poly.pdbx_seq_one_letter_code
_entity_poly.pdbx_strand_id
1 'polypeptide(L)'
;WDKLSQKTKVELSKQRVEYGFSDGIESDLALNAYKEIVNFTHNHKINLIGFKLPVSKEYYTERSKLNLVKTKNILQNYPPDKIWDFSSLFFDQESYFRNSDHLNELGQSKFVSIIQKDIN
;
A
#
# COMPACT_ATOMS: atom_id res chain seq x y z
N TRP A 1 12.39 12.72 -1.34
CA TRP A 1 11.28 12.99 -0.40
C TRP A 1 11.83 13.68 0.85
N ASP A 2 12.85 13.09 1.46
CA ASP A 2 13.83 13.67 2.39
C ASP A 2 14.07 15.20 2.35
N LYS A 3 14.25 15.81 1.17
CA LYS A 3 14.58 17.25 1.04
C LYS A 3 13.38 18.20 1.24
N LEU A 4 12.17 17.67 1.32
CA LEU A 4 10.96 18.48 1.46
C LEU A 4 10.68 18.80 2.94
N SER A 5 10.12 19.99 3.17
CA SER A 5 9.62 20.34 4.51
C SER A 5 8.47 19.42 4.93
N GLN A 6 8.28 19.24 6.24
CA GLN A 6 7.19 18.43 6.77
C GLN A 6 5.81 18.91 6.28
N LYS A 7 5.59 20.23 6.25
CA LYS A 7 4.35 20.83 5.75
C LYS A 7 4.09 20.44 4.30
N THR A 8 5.13 20.50 3.46
CA THR A 8 5.03 20.12 2.04
C THR A 8 4.72 18.64 1.87
N LYS A 9 5.35 17.75 2.66
CA LYS A 9 5.11 16.29 2.60
C LYS A 9 3.68 15.93 2.96
N VAL A 10 3.12 16.57 3.99
CA VAL A 10 1.72 16.39 4.40
C VAL A 10 0.78 16.85 3.29
N GLU A 11 1.01 18.03 2.72
CA GLU A 11 0.17 18.58 1.65
C GLU A 11 0.19 17.67 0.40
N LEU A 12 1.37 17.24 -0.05
CA LEU A 12 1.49 16.33 -1.20
C LEU A 12 0.87 14.96 -0.93
N SER A 13 0.97 14.45 0.31
CA SER A 13 0.33 13.20 0.71
C SER A 13 -1.19 13.32 0.67
N LYS A 14 -1.73 14.43 1.16
CA LYS A 14 -3.16 14.72 1.11
C LYS A 14 -3.66 14.78 -0.33
N GLN A 15 -3.00 15.56 -1.18
CA GLN A 15 -3.33 15.67 -2.61
C GLN A 15 -3.27 14.30 -3.31
N ARG A 16 -2.27 13.47 -2.98
CA ARG A 16 -2.14 12.12 -3.54
C ARG A 16 -3.28 11.20 -3.10
N VAL A 17 -3.69 11.29 -1.83
CA VAL A 17 -4.84 10.55 -1.30
C VAL A 17 -6.13 11.01 -1.98
N GLU A 18 -6.38 12.31 -2.09
CA GLU A 18 -7.55 12.88 -2.76
C GLU A 18 -7.60 12.50 -4.25
N TYR A 19 -6.45 12.44 -4.93
CA TYR A 19 -6.38 11.99 -6.31
C TYR A 19 -6.70 10.50 -6.47
N GLY A 20 -6.20 9.65 -5.56
CA GLY A 20 -6.41 8.21 -5.63
C GLY A 20 -7.79 7.75 -5.14
N PHE A 21 -8.45 8.58 -4.32
CA PHE A 21 -9.73 8.30 -3.69
C PHE A 21 -10.67 9.50 -3.85
N SER A 22 -10.76 10.05 -5.06
CA SER A 22 -11.63 11.20 -5.34
C SER A 22 -13.04 10.94 -4.79
N ASP A 23 -13.58 11.93 -4.08
CA ASP A 23 -14.85 11.89 -3.35
C ASP A 23 -14.93 10.88 -2.18
N GLY A 24 -13.80 10.31 -1.75
CA GLY A 24 -13.76 9.27 -0.71
C GLY A 24 -14.38 7.94 -1.18
N ILE A 25 -14.59 7.79 -2.49
CA ILE A 25 -15.26 6.63 -3.07
C ILE A 25 -14.22 5.56 -3.42
N GLU A 26 -14.42 4.37 -2.85
CA GLU A 26 -13.65 3.19 -3.21
C GLU A 26 -14.09 2.67 -4.58
N SER A 27 -13.14 2.39 -5.46
CA SER A 27 -13.42 1.93 -6.82
C SER A 27 -14.04 0.54 -6.83
N ASP A 28 -15.33 0.45 -7.15
CA ASP A 28 -16.04 -0.83 -7.26
C ASP A 28 -15.40 -1.73 -8.35
N LEU A 29 -14.82 -1.14 -9.40
CA LEU A 29 -14.06 -1.88 -10.41
C LEU A 29 -12.83 -2.56 -9.81
N ALA A 30 -12.02 -1.82 -9.04
CA ALA A 30 -10.83 -2.37 -8.39
C ALA A 30 -11.20 -3.45 -7.35
N LEU A 31 -12.27 -3.22 -6.59
CA LEU A 31 -12.77 -4.17 -5.61
C LEU A 31 -13.29 -5.45 -6.24
N ASN A 32 -13.97 -5.37 -7.39
CA ASN A 32 -14.44 -6.55 -8.12
C ASN A 32 -13.29 -7.32 -8.77
N ALA A 33 -12.33 -6.62 -9.39
CA ALA A 33 -11.13 -7.26 -9.93
C ALA A 33 -10.34 -8.00 -8.83
N TYR A 34 -10.21 -7.41 -7.63
CA TYR A 34 -9.58 -8.08 -6.50
C TYR A 34 -10.30 -9.39 -6.13
N LYS A 35 -11.64 -9.39 -6.04
CA LYS A 35 -12.42 -10.62 -5.75
C LYS A 35 -12.19 -11.69 -6.82
N GLU A 36 -12.21 -11.30 -8.09
CA GLU A 36 -12.00 -12.21 -9.21
C GLU A 36 -10.62 -12.88 -9.13
N ILE A 37 -9.57 -12.11 -8.82
CA ILE A 37 -8.22 -12.64 -8.63
C ILE A 37 -8.18 -13.67 -7.49
N VAL A 38 -8.72 -13.32 -6.31
CA VAL A 38 -8.72 -14.22 -5.14
C VAL A 38 -9.47 -15.52 -5.43
N ASN A 39 -10.67 -15.41 -6.00
CA ASN A 39 -11.48 -16.56 -6.36
C ASN A 39 -10.79 -17.44 -7.41
N PHE A 40 -10.20 -16.81 -8.43
CA PHE A 40 -9.44 -17.53 -9.45
C PHE A 40 -8.30 -18.33 -8.82
N THR A 41 -7.52 -17.72 -7.93
CA THR A 41 -6.39 -18.39 -7.26
C THR A 41 -6.85 -19.56 -6.39
N HIS A 42 -7.90 -19.39 -5.58
CA HIS A 42 -8.44 -20.45 -4.74
C HIS A 42 -8.99 -21.63 -5.56
N ASN A 43 -9.76 -21.34 -6.62
CA ASN A 43 -10.34 -22.37 -7.49
C ASN A 43 -9.28 -23.21 -8.22
N HIS A 44 -8.09 -22.65 -8.45
CA HIS A 44 -6.98 -23.33 -9.11
C HIS A 44 -5.91 -23.83 -8.14
N LYS A 45 -6.16 -23.78 -6.82
CA LYS A 45 -5.20 -24.19 -5.78
C LYS A 45 -3.84 -23.46 -5.90
N ILE A 46 -3.88 -22.18 -6.26
CA ILE A 46 -2.71 -21.29 -6.31
C ILE A 46 -2.65 -20.54 -5.00
N ASN A 47 -1.52 -20.62 -4.29
CA ASN A 47 -1.29 -19.85 -3.08
C ASN A 47 -1.10 -18.36 -3.43
N LEU A 48 -1.96 -17.50 -2.89
CA LEU A 48 -1.94 -16.06 -3.08
C LEU A 48 -1.31 -15.37 -1.85
N ILE A 49 -0.27 -14.58 -2.09
CA ILE A 49 0.34 -13.71 -1.07
C ILE A 49 0.02 -12.27 -1.42
N GLY A 50 -0.71 -11.58 -0.55
CA GLY A 50 -0.97 -10.15 -0.64
C GLY A 50 0.19 -9.34 -0.05
N PHE A 51 0.56 -8.26 -0.73
CA PHE A 51 1.60 -7.34 -0.27
C PHE A 51 1.01 -5.96 -0.02
N LYS A 52 1.29 -5.38 1.16
CA LYS A 52 1.12 -3.94 1.38
C LYS A 52 2.51 -3.30 1.34
N LEU A 53 2.74 -2.51 0.30
CA LEU A 53 4.03 -1.89 0.02
C LEU A 53 4.36 -0.78 1.05
N PRO A 54 5.65 -0.52 1.31
CA PRO A 54 6.08 0.62 2.10
C PRO A 54 5.58 1.93 1.51
N VAL A 55 5.06 2.80 2.38
CA VAL A 55 4.65 4.17 2.04
C VAL A 55 5.27 5.14 3.05
N SER A 56 5.34 6.42 2.69
CA SER A 56 5.78 7.45 3.64
C SER A 56 4.82 7.53 4.83
N LYS A 57 5.35 8.00 5.97
CA LYS A 57 4.56 8.19 7.18
C LYS A 57 3.38 9.13 6.94
N GLU A 58 3.61 10.23 6.24
CA GLU A 58 2.57 11.23 5.94
C GLU A 58 1.46 10.63 5.09
N TYR A 59 1.81 9.88 4.04
CA TYR A 59 0.81 9.21 3.20
C TYR A 59 -0.01 8.21 3.98
N TYR A 60 0.64 7.40 4.82
CA TYR A 60 -0.05 6.46 5.69
C TYR A 60 -1.04 7.18 6.61
N THR A 61 -0.62 8.27 7.24
CA THR A 61 -1.47 9.08 8.12
C THR A 61 -2.65 9.68 7.37
N GLU A 62 -2.45 10.30 6.20
CA GLU A 62 -3.55 10.88 5.42
C GLU A 62 -4.52 9.79 4.93
N ARG A 63 -4.00 8.67 4.40
CA ARG A 63 -4.82 7.53 3.96
C ARG A 63 -5.63 6.95 5.11
N SER A 64 -5.09 6.92 6.33
CA SER A 64 -5.78 6.37 7.51
C SER A 64 -7.04 7.15 7.91
N LYS A 65 -7.20 8.38 7.42
CA LYS A 65 -8.39 9.21 7.66
C LYS A 65 -9.57 8.84 6.74
N LEU A 66 -9.32 8.08 5.68
CA LEU A 66 -10.35 7.66 4.74
C LEU A 66 -11.31 6.63 5.35
N ASN A 67 -12.58 6.74 4.97
CA ASN A 67 -13.59 5.74 5.30
C ASN A 67 -13.57 4.57 4.30
N LEU A 68 -12.67 3.62 4.50
CA LEU A 68 -12.46 2.48 3.60
C LEU A 68 -13.27 1.23 3.98
N VAL A 69 -14.58 1.37 4.20
CA VAL A 69 -15.43 0.25 4.67
C VAL A 69 -15.60 -0.85 3.62
N LYS A 70 -15.79 -0.52 2.33
CA LYS A 70 -15.93 -1.57 1.30
C LYS A 70 -14.62 -2.32 1.15
N THR A 71 -13.47 -1.64 1.13
CA THR A 71 -12.15 -2.29 1.07
C THR A 71 -11.93 -3.22 2.26
N LYS A 72 -12.24 -2.76 3.48
CA LYS A 72 -12.15 -3.61 4.69
C LYS A 72 -13.03 -4.85 4.56
N ASN A 73 -14.27 -4.69 4.13
CA ASN A 73 -15.20 -5.81 3.92
C ASN A 73 -14.69 -6.78 2.84
N ILE A 74 -14.14 -6.28 1.73
CA ILE A 74 -13.60 -7.14 0.68
C ILE A 74 -12.39 -7.93 1.16
N LEU A 75 -11.44 -7.29 1.85
CA LEU A 75 -10.25 -7.96 2.37
C LEU A 75 -10.60 -9.03 3.43
N GLN A 76 -11.69 -8.83 4.20
CA GLN A 76 -12.17 -9.82 5.17
C GLN A 76 -12.87 -11.01 4.51
N ASN A 77 -13.69 -10.77 3.48
CA ASN A 77 -14.48 -11.83 2.83
C ASN A 77 -13.72 -12.56 1.72
N TYR A 78 -12.68 -11.94 1.15
CA TYR A 78 -11.82 -12.48 0.10
C TYR A 78 -10.35 -12.31 0.50
N PRO A 79 -9.90 -12.93 1.61
CA PRO A 79 -8.51 -12.81 2.03
C PRO A 79 -7.59 -13.61 1.09
N PRO A 80 -6.35 -13.15 0.86
CA PRO A 80 -5.31 -14.01 0.32
C PRO A 80 -4.86 -15.02 1.41
N ASP A 81 -4.15 -16.07 1.03
CA ASP A 81 -3.63 -17.08 1.96
C ASP A 81 -2.65 -16.49 2.99
N LYS A 82 -1.92 -15.43 2.60
CA LYS A 82 -1.00 -14.70 3.47
C LYS A 82 -0.98 -13.21 3.10
N ILE A 83 -0.81 -12.35 4.10
CA ILE A 83 -0.57 -10.91 3.89
C ILE A 83 0.79 -10.54 4.49
N TRP A 84 1.65 -9.94 3.68
CA TRP A 84 2.86 -9.27 4.16
C TRP A 84 2.64 -7.77 4.19
N ASP A 85 2.62 -7.21 5.40
CA ASP A 85 2.38 -5.80 5.63
C ASP A 85 3.70 -5.08 5.90
N PHE A 86 4.20 -4.37 4.88
CA PHE A 86 5.40 -3.55 4.98
C PHE A 86 5.07 -2.05 4.96
N SER A 87 3.81 -1.69 5.15
CA SER A 87 3.36 -0.31 4.95
C SER A 87 4.05 0.70 5.87
N SER A 88 4.51 0.27 7.05
CA SER A 88 5.24 1.08 8.02
C SER A 88 6.76 0.93 8.01
N LEU A 89 7.30 0.08 7.14
CA LEU A 89 8.70 -0.39 7.20
C LEU A 89 9.74 0.74 7.22
N PHE A 90 9.45 1.87 6.56
CA PHE A 90 10.40 2.97 6.37
C PHE A 90 9.90 4.33 6.87
N PHE A 91 9.01 4.37 7.86
CA PHE A 91 8.49 5.64 8.38
C PHE A 91 9.57 6.62 8.83
N ASP A 92 10.69 6.12 9.35
CA ASP A 92 11.81 6.96 9.82
C ASP A 92 12.97 7.03 8.79
N GLN A 93 12.74 6.61 7.55
CA GLN A 93 13.77 6.50 6.49
C GLN A 93 13.31 7.21 5.21
N GLU A 94 13.05 8.51 5.31
CA GLU A 94 12.54 9.33 4.21
C GLU A 94 13.44 9.34 2.95
N SER A 95 14.73 9.10 3.12
CA SER A 95 15.71 8.99 2.03
C SER A 95 15.46 7.79 1.11
N TYR A 96 14.59 6.85 1.49
CA TYR A 96 14.18 5.72 0.65
C TYR A 96 12.98 6.02 -0.24
N PHE A 97 12.37 7.21 -0.13
CA PHE A 97 11.18 7.56 -0.88
C PHE A 97 11.49 8.53 -2.03
N ARG A 98 10.98 8.18 -3.21
CA ARG A 98 10.88 9.11 -4.34
C ARG A 98 9.78 10.13 -4.06
N ASN A 99 8.63 9.65 -3.59
CA ASN A 99 7.46 10.45 -3.21
C ASN A 99 6.65 9.74 -2.11
N SER A 100 5.44 10.21 -1.84
CA SER A 100 4.58 9.76 -0.73
C SER A 100 4.24 8.27 -0.74
N ASP A 101 4.11 7.65 -1.91
CA ASP A 101 3.68 6.26 -2.11
C ASP A 101 4.65 5.39 -2.94
N HIS A 102 5.83 5.90 -3.31
CA HIS A 102 6.84 5.17 -4.09
C HIS A 102 8.24 5.27 -3.48
N LEU A 103 8.91 4.12 -3.42
CA LEU A 103 10.34 4.02 -3.12
C LEU A 103 11.19 4.54 -4.28
N ASN A 104 12.35 5.11 -3.95
CA ASN A 104 13.42 5.35 -4.91
C ASN A 104 14.32 4.11 -5.05
N GLU A 105 15.35 4.18 -5.90
CA GLU A 105 16.25 3.05 -6.16
C GLU A 105 16.91 2.48 -4.89
N LEU A 106 17.34 3.36 -3.98
CA LEU A 106 17.93 2.95 -2.70
C LEU A 106 16.91 2.21 -1.82
N GLY A 107 15.69 2.76 -1.71
CA GLY A 107 14.59 2.14 -0.99
C GLY A 107 14.17 0.79 -1.58
N GLN A 108 14.14 0.68 -2.91
CA GLN A 108 13.83 -0.55 -3.63
C GLN A 108 14.89 -1.63 -3.37
N SER A 109 16.18 -1.28 -3.51
CA SER A 109 17.29 -2.19 -3.21
C SER A 109 17.21 -2.71 -1.77
N LYS A 110 16.96 -1.81 -0.81
CA LYS A 110 16.79 -2.19 0.59
C LYS A 110 15.57 -3.08 0.80
N PHE A 111 14.43 -2.76 0.20
CA PHE A 111 13.20 -3.52 0.33
C PHE A 111 13.34 -4.95 -0.23
N VAL A 112 13.95 -5.11 -1.41
CA VAL A 112 14.24 -6.43 -2.00
C VAL A 112 15.11 -7.26 -1.06
N SER A 113 16.16 -6.66 -0.46
CA SER A 113 17.02 -7.37 0.49
C SER A 113 16.31 -7.85 1.76
N ILE A 114 15.22 -7.18 2.15
CA ILE A 114 14.39 -7.57 3.30
C ILE A 114 13.47 -8.71 2.89
N ILE A 115 12.75 -8.58 1.77
CA ILE A 115 11.85 -9.62 1.27
C ILE A 115 12.60 -10.93 1.00
N GLN A 116 13.79 -10.87 0.42
CA GLN A 116 14.61 -12.06 0.15
C GLN A 116 14.97 -12.86 1.41
N LYS A 117 15.02 -12.21 2.59
CA LYS A 117 15.24 -12.89 3.86
C LYS A 117 13.97 -13.53 4.42
N ASP A 118 12.80 -13.01 4.06
CA ASP A 118 11.50 -13.50 4.54
C ASP A 118 10.93 -14.61 3.63
N ILE A 119 11.42 -14.73 2.39
CA ILE A 119 11.05 -15.77 1.43
C ILE A 119 11.87 -17.07 1.61
N ASN A 120 13.11 -16.97 2.10
CA ASN A 120 14.00 -18.12 2.33
C ASN A 120 13.88 -18.65 3.76
#